data_AF-A0A1M7F0B4-F1
#
_entry.id   AF-A0A1M7F0B4-F1
#
_cell.length_a   1.000
_cell.length_b   1.000
_cell.length_c   1.000
_cell.angle_alpha   90.00
_cell.angle_beta   90.00
_cell.angle_gamma   90.00
#
_symmetry.space_group_name_H-M   'P 1'
#
loop_
_entity.id
_entity.type
_entity.pdbx_description
1 polymer ?
#
loop_
_entity_poly.entity_id
_entity_poly.type
_entity_poly.pdbx_seq_one_letter_code
_entity_poly.pdbx_strand_id
1 'polypeptide(L)'
;MKKHDYVNLKMGFIEQYSMIIKKKELSHWKKSGWLEYKEIGLPRGNEKASLMYGELKERTETLIFNKPLLFKDTAQKTIIGKSVTKVSTSLGNYGMGGPGFFGLLLDDTEFIVYAVWSADNYVFVDDIIVGCHWSFYDRTKPWISNISSVAWDNLTDYIYGSVIVDYILKEDTFKLILKKDDKNIEVNFLRNDDRIPRKAGRFRNAYKQGTIDEFIVFQHKEATLIV
;
A
#
# COMPACT_ATOMS: atom_id res chain seq x y z
N MET A 1 8.28 30.84 0.61
CA MET A 1 8.37 29.84 -0.49
C MET A 1 7.03 29.11 -0.54
N LYS A 2 6.36 29.09 -1.70
CA LYS A 2 5.07 28.38 -1.85
C LYS A 2 5.35 26.88 -1.80
N LYS A 3 4.64 26.13 -0.95
CA LYS A 3 4.75 24.67 -0.88
C LYS A 3 4.14 24.06 -2.14
N HIS A 4 4.81 23.05 -2.69
CA HIS A 4 4.30 22.28 -3.82
C HIS A 4 3.17 21.35 -3.37
N ASP A 5 2.33 20.92 -4.31
CA ASP A 5 1.18 20.03 -4.02
C ASP A 5 1.62 18.63 -3.54
N TYR A 6 2.92 18.31 -3.58
CA TYR A 6 3.49 17.06 -3.06
C TYR A 6 3.68 17.06 -1.54
N VAL A 7 3.49 18.20 -0.86
CA VAL A 7 3.60 18.32 0.60
C VAL A 7 2.25 18.03 1.30
N ASN A 8 1.16 17.97 0.55
CA ASN A 8 -0.16 17.55 1.02
C ASN A 8 -0.98 17.06 -0.18
N LEU A 9 -0.84 15.78 -0.50
CA LEU A 9 -1.41 15.18 -1.70
C LEU A 9 -2.95 15.16 -1.69
N LYS A 10 -3.58 15.20 -0.50
CA LYS A 10 -5.03 15.05 -0.31
C LYS A 10 -5.59 13.77 -0.98
N MET A 11 -4.84 12.68 -0.91
CA MET A 11 -5.18 11.39 -1.53
C MET A 11 -5.50 10.37 -0.45
N GLY A 12 -6.78 10.27 -0.07
CA GLY A 12 -7.19 9.44 1.06
C GLY A 12 -6.47 9.88 2.34
N PHE A 13 -5.69 8.97 2.94
CA PHE A 13 -4.86 9.25 4.11
C PHE A 13 -3.42 9.66 3.77
N ILE A 14 -3.03 9.67 2.48
CA ILE A 14 -1.66 9.91 2.06
C ILE A 14 -1.39 11.42 2.00
N GLU A 15 -0.46 11.87 2.82
CA GLU A 15 0.02 13.25 2.86
C GLU A 15 1.18 13.47 1.88
N GLN A 16 2.11 12.50 1.82
CA GLN A 16 3.32 12.59 0.99
C GLN A 16 3.70 11.24 0.40
N TYR A 17 4.47 11.28 -0.69
CA TYR A 17 5.03 10.10 -1.33
C TYR A 17 6.48 10.38 -1.70
N SER A 18 7.38 9.57 -1.12
CA SER A 18 8.81 9.88 -1.14
C SER A 18 9.67 8.64 -1.39
N MET A 19 10.91 8.85 -1.82
CA MET A 19 11.88 7.78 -2.03
C MET A 19 13.28 8.29 -1.73
N ILE A 20 14.09 7.49 -1.05
CA ILE A 20 15.52 7.72 -0.91
C ILE A 20 16.23 7.09 -2.10
N ILE A 21 17.02 7.88 -2.81
CA ILE A 21 17.77 7.43 -3.99
C ILE A 21 19.24 7.80 -3.88
N LYS A 22 20.08 7.17 -4.72
CA LYS A 22 21.46 7.61 -4.91
C LYS A 22 21.45 8.90 -5.73
N LYS A 23 22.25 9.90 -5.33
CA LYS A 23 22.34 11.20 -6.04
C LYS A 23 22.71 11.05 -7.52
N LYS A 24 23.48 10.02 -7.88
CA LYS A 24 23.84 9.74 -9.28
C LYS A 24 22.63 9.41 -10.18
N GLU A 25 21.53 8.95 -9.60
CA GLU A 25 20.28 8.61 -10.30
C GLU A 25 19.30 9.80 -10.36
N LEU A 26 19.61 10.90 -9.69
CA LEU A 26 18.69 12.04 -9.55
C LEU A 26 18.21 12.58 -10.90
N SER A 27 19.11 12.72 -11.88
CA SER A 27 18.73 13.21 -13.21
C SER A 27 17.77 12.29 -13.94
N HIS A 28 17.82 10.98 -13.69
CA HIS A 28 16.86 10.03 -14.25
C HIS A 28 15.49 10.24 -13.61
N TRP A 29 15.42 10.28 -12.28
CA TRP A 29 14.16 10.45 -11.55
C TRP A 29 13.49 11.80 -11.79
N LYS A 30 14.25 12.89 -11.93
CA LYS A 30 13.71 14.21 -12.30
C LYS A 30 13.02 14.20 -13.66
N LYS A 31 13.55 13.46 -14.64
CA LYS A 31 12.89 13.30 -15.95
C LYS A 31 11.55 12.58 -15.84
N SER A 32 11.39 11.73 -14.82
CA SER A 32 10.14 11.02 -14.50
C SER A 32 9.24 11.81 -13.53
N GLY A 33 9.49 13.11 -13.33
CA GLY A 33 8.63 14.01 -12.55
C GLY A 33 8.90 14.04 -11.04
N TRP A 34 9.93 13.34 -10.54
CA TRP A 34 10.29 13.39 -9.13
C TRP A 34 11.05 14.67 -8.77
N LEU A 35 10.79 15.21 -7.58
CA LEU A 35 11.34 16.49 -7.12
C LEU A 35 12.08 16.34 -5.80
N GLU A 36 13.18 17.06 -5.60
CA GLU A 36 13.88 17.11 -4.32
C GLU A 36 13.11 17.94 -3.28
N TYR A 37 13.43 17.73 -2.00
CA TYR A 37 12.79 18.42 -0.87
C TYR A 37 12.75 19.96 -1.02
N LYS A 38 13.80 20.60 -1.57
CA LYS A 38 13.82 22.07 -1.78
C LYS A 38 12.82 22.51 -2.82
N GLU A 39 12.67 21.71 -3.88
CA GLU A 39 11.80 22.00 -5.01
C GLU A 39 10.33 21.94 -4.58
N ILE A 40 10.02 21.10 -3.59
CA ILE A 40 8.66 20.99 -3.03
C ILE A 40 8.37 21.96 -1.87
N GLY A 41 9.34 22.80 -1.49
CA GLY A 41 9.12 23.80 -0.45
C GLY A 41 9.44 23.34 0.98
N LEU A 42 10.06 22.18 1.17
CA LEU A 42 10.49 21.69 2.49
C LEU A 42 11.89 22.25 2.86
N PRO A 43 12.14 22.56 4.14
CA PRO A 43 13.47 22.96 4.59
C PRO A 43 14.48 21.81 4.44
N ARG A 44 15.78 22.13 4.41
CA ARG A 44 16.84 21.11 4.57
C ARG A 44 16.52 20.28 5.81
N GLY A 45 16.49 18.95 5.64
CA GLY A 45 16.08 18.01 6.69
C GLY A 45 16.76 18.31 8.03
N ASN A 46 16.00 18.14 9.10
CA ASN A 46 16.49 18.14 10.48
C ASN A 46 16.49 16.68 10.99
N GLU A 47 16.89 16.46 12.24
CA GLU A 47 16.86 15.13 12.89
C GLU A 47 15.48 14.43 12.86
N LYS A 48 14.38 15.15 12.64
CA LYS A 48 13.04 14.55 12.49
C LYS A 48 12.78 13.97 11.10
N ALA A 49 13.56 14.38 10.09
CA ALA A 49 13.41 13.87 8.73
C ALA A 49 13.78 12.37 8.65
N SER A 50 14.79 11.91 9.40
CA SER A 50 15.15 10.49 9.42
C SER A 50 14.07 9.61 10.04
N LEU A 51 13.33 10.13 11.04
CA LEU A 51 12.20 9.43 11.64
C LEU A 51 11.02 9.26 10.67
N MET A 52 10.87 10.18 9.71
CA MET A 52 9.74 10.18 8.77
C MET A 52 10.08 9.45 7.46
N TYR A 53 11.29 9.67 6.93
CA TYR A 53 11.69 9.22 5.60
C TYR A 53 12.68 8.05 5.63
N GLY A 54 13.18 7.69 6.81
CA GLY A 54 14.26 6.72 6.98
C GLY A 54 15.64 7.39 7.02
N GLU A 55 16.65 6.62 7.42
CA GLU A 55 18.02 7.11 7.48
C GLU A 55 18.58 7.43 6.10
N LEU A 56 19.18 8.62 5.97
CA LEU A 56 19.75 9.11 4.72
C LEU A 56 21.27 9.21 4.82
N LYS A 57 22.00 8.58 3.90
CA LYS A 57 23.45 8.79 3.77
C LYS A 57 23.69 10.09 3.00
N GLU A 58 23.64 11.23 3.69
CA GLU A 58 23.63 12.57 3.09
C GLU A 58 24.72 12.85 2.04
N ARG A 59 25.86 12.16 2.10
CA ARG A 59 26.94 12.31 1.10
C ARG A 59 26.51 11.74 -0.26
N THR A 60 25.88 10.56 -0.28
CA THR A 60 25.63 9.77 -1.49
C THR A 60 24.15 9.70 -1.89
N GLU A 61 23.24 10.00 -0.97
CA GLU A 61 21.80 9.83 -1.15
C GLU A 61 21.06 11.15 -1.05
N THR A 62 19.88 11.20 -1.66
CA THR A 62 18.95 12.34 -1.55
C THR A 62 17.52 11.82 -1.46
N LEU A 63 16.64 12.65 -0.92
CA LEU A 63 15.23 12.39 -0.80
C LEU A 63 14.47 13.10 -1.92
N ILE A 64 13.64 12.34 -2.63
CA ILE A 64 12.79 12.83 -3.71
C ILE A 64 11.32 12.52 -3.43
N PHE A 65 10.44 13.29 -4.06
CA PHE A 65 9.01 13.28 -3.84
C PHE A 65 8.26 13.29 -5.17
N ASN A 66 7.10 12.64 -5.19
CA ASN A 66 6.19 12.65 -6.34
C ASN A 66 4.75 12.52 -5.85
N LYS A 67 3.81 12.38 -6.78
CA LYS A 67 2.43 11.98 -6.54
C LYS A 67 2.26 10.53 -6.99
N PRO A 68 1.74 9.62 -6.13
CA PRO A 68 1.45 8.26 -6.55
C PRO A 68 0.27 8.27 -7.53
N LEU A 69 0.20 7.28 -8.41
CA LEU A 69 -0.94 7.13 -9.31
C LEU A 69 -2.11 6.50 -8.57
N LEU A 70 -3.31 7.04 -8.75
CA LEU A 70 -4.54 6.38 -8.31
C LEU A 70 -4.94 5.31 -9.31
N PHE A 71 -5.57 4.25 -8.83
CA PHE A 71 -6.14 3.24 -9.70
C PHE A 71 -7.12 3.83 -10.72
N LYS A 72 -7.97 4.77 -10.28
CA LYS A 72 -8.95 5.45 -11.16
C LYS A 72 -8.34 6.26 -12.30
N ASP A 73 -7.07 6.64 -12.16
CA ASP A 73 -6.33 7.42 -13.15
C ASP A 73 -5.50 6.52 -14.10
N THR A 74 -5.60 5.19 -13.96
CA THR A 74 -4.85 4.22 -14.78
C THR A 74 -5.74 3.51 -15.80
N ALA A 75 -5.17 3.19 -16.96
CA ALA A 75 -5.86 2.38 -17.97
C ALA A 75 -5.95 0.93 -17.49
N GLN A 76 -7.14 0.30 -17.60
CA GLN A 76 -7.40 -1.08 -17.16
C GLN A 76 -6.32 -2.10 -17.58
N LYS A 77 -5.75 -1.89 -18.77
CA LYS A 77 -4.72 -2.74 -19.38
C LYS A 77 -3.37 -2.72 -18.67
N THR A 78 -3.12 -1.81 -17.74
CA THR A 78 -1.80 -1.67 -17.10
C THR A 78 -1.55 -2.68 -16.00
N ILE A 79 -2.59 -3.34 -15.46
CA ILE A 79 -2.45 -4.35 -14.39
C ILE A 79 -2.70 -5.78 -14.86
N ILE A 80 -3.53 -5.98 -15.88
CA ILE A 80 -3.79 -7.31 -16.43
C ILE A 80 -2.50 -7.89 -17.02
N GLY A 81 -2.20 -9.14 -16.67
CA GLY A 81 -0.99 -9.84 -17.08
C GLY A 81 0.20 -9.65 -16.15
N LYS A 82 0.12 -8.74 -15.16
CA LYS A 82 1.18 -8.58 -14.17
C LYS A 82 1.17 -9.72 -13.16
N SER A 83 2.36 -10.16 -12.77
CA SER A 83 2.59 -11.23 -11.80
C SER A 83 2.75 -10.68 -10.38
N VAL A 84 2.15 -11.35 -9.39
CA VAL A 84 2.34 -11.02 -7.98
C VAL A 84 3.64 -11.66 -7.49
N THR A 85 4.60 -10.83 -7.09
CA THR A 85 5.92 -11.30 -6.63
C THR A 85 6.14 -11.14 -5.12
N LYS A 86 5.30 -10.35 -4.44
CA LYS A 86 5.38 -10.17 -2.98
C LYS A 86 4.06 -9.66 -2.39
N VAL A 87 3.80 -10.02 -1.14
CA VAL A 87 2.74 -9.47 -0.28
C VAL A 87 3.36 -8.56 0.77
N SER A 88 2.68 -7.48 1.13
CA SER A 88 3.01 -6.68 2.31
C SER A 88 1.74 -6.23 3.04
N THR A 89 1.74 -6.37 4.36
CA THR A 89 0.71 -5.85 5.28
C THR A 89 1.18 -4.63 6.06
N SER A 90 2.38 -4.12 5.75
CA SER A 90 3.06 -3.07 6.51
C SER A 90 3.59 -1.96 5.60
N LEU A 91 2.91 -1.65 4.50
CA LEU A 91 3.26 -0.51 3.65
C LEU A 91 2.85 0.81 4.33
N GLY A 92 3.53 1.89 3.91
CA GLY A 92 3.45 3.21 4.51
C GLY A 92 4.67 3.56 5.38
N ASN A 93 4.65 4.71 6.04
CA ASN A 93 5.75 5.15 6.91
C ASN A 93 5.91 4.25 8.14
N TYR A 94 7.18 4.08 8.54
CA TYR A 94 7.61 3.18 9.62
C TYR A 94 7.34 3.76 11.02
N GLY A 95 7.09 2.89 12.00
CA GLY A 95 7.00 3.24 13.42
C GLY A 95 5.89 2.49 14.17
N MET A 96 5.89 2.59 15.50
CA MET A 96 4.77 2.12 16.32
C MET A 96 3.51 2.91 15.94
N GLY A 97 2.51 2.22 15.40
CA GLY A 97 1.28 2.86 14.92
C GLY A 97 1.36 3.41 13.50
N GLY A 98 2.29 2.93 12.66
CA GLY A 98 2.24 3.16 11.21
C GLY A 98 0.91 2.68 10.60
N PRO A 99 0.58 3.13 9.37
CA PRO A 99 -0.75 2.93 8.81
C PRO A 99 -1.11 1.46 8.55
N GLY A 100 -0.12 0.61 8.28
CA GLY A 100 -0.35 -0.81 8.00
C GLY A 100 -1.15 -1.01 6.71
N PHE A 101 -0.72 -0.35 5.62
CA PHE A 101 -1.33 -0.54 4.31
C PHE A 101 -1.01 -1.93 3.77
N PHE A 102 -1.96 -2.48 3.01
CA PHE A 102 -1.82 -3.77 2.36
C PHE A 102 -1.50 -3.57 0.89
N GLY A 103 -0.55 -4.33 0.35
CA GLY A 103 -0.25 -4.27 -1.08
C GLY A 103 0.35 -5.53 -1.65
N LEU A 104 0.18 -5.65 -2.97
CA LEU A 104 0.74 -6.72 -3.80
C LEU A 104 1.80 -6.13 -4.72
N LEU A 105 3.03 -6.61 -4.63
CA LEU A 105 4.11 -6.21 -5.54
C LEU A 105 3.89 -6.89 -6.90
N LEU A 106 3.86 -6.08 -7.95
CA LEU A 106 3.63 -6.52 -9.31
C LEU A 106 4.94 -6.46 -10.10
N ASP A 107 5.30 -7.58 -10.73
CA ASP A 107 6.49 -7.76 -11.56
C ASP A 107 7.81 -7.27 -10.93
N ASP A 108 7.90 -7.28 -9.59
CA ASP A 108 9.03 -6.72 -8.82
C ASP A 108 9.36 -5.25 -9.14
N THR A 109 8.34 -4.44 -9.42
CA THR A 109 8.52 -3.00 -9.74
C THR A 109 7.69 -2.09 -8.86
N GLU A 110 6.41 -2.41 -8.71
CA GLU A 110 5.43 -1.48 -8.13
C GLU A 110 4.36 -2.25 -7.37
N PHE A 111 4.01 -1.76 -6.19
CA PHE A 111 2.88 -2.28 -5.44
C PHE A 111 1.59 -1.67 -5.93
N ILE A 112 0.55 -2.48 -6.08
CA ILE A 112 -0.83 -2.01 -5.93
C ILE A 112 -1.18 -2.03 -4.44
N VAL A 113 -1.56 -0.88 -3.90
CA VAL A 113 -1.69 -0.65 -2.46
C VAL A 113 -3.09 -0.20 -2.11
N TYR A 114 -3.69 -0.85 -1.12
CA TYR A 114 -4.89 -0.35 -0.45
C TYR A 114 -4.51 0.50 0.76
N ALA A 115 -4.56 1.81 0.57
CA ALA A 115 -4.05 2.83 1.47
C ALA A 115 -5.10 3.24 2.53
N VAL A 116 -5.56 2.27 3.33
CA VAL A 116 -6.46 2.48 4.48
C VAL A 116 -5.81 1.97 5.77
N TRP A 117 -6.16 2.56 6.90
CA TRP A 117 -5.59 2.17 8.20
C TRP A 117 -5.89 0.70 8.53
N SER A 118 -4.83 -0.07 8.79
CA SER A 118 -4.88 -1.51 9.07
C SER A 118 -5.64 -2.26 7.98
N ALA A 119 -5.19 -2.09 6.72
CA ALA A 119 -5.89 -2.55 5.52
C ALA A 119 -6.06 -4.07 5.45
N ASP A 120 -5.17 -4.83 6.06
CA ASP A 120 -5.24 -6.29 6.18
C ASP A 120 -6.55 -6.77 6.83
N ASN A 121 -7.17 -5.97 7.70
CA ASN A 121 -8.49 -6.22 8.30
C ASN A 121 -9.67 -6.09 7.32
N TYR A 122 -9.41 -5.61 6.11
CA TYR A 122 -10.40 -5.26 5.10
C TYR A 122 -10.12 -5.93 3.76
N VAL A 123 -9.19 -6.88 3.74
CA VAL A 123 -8.84 -7.65 2.55
C VAL A 123 -9.14 -9.12 2.78
N PHE A 124 -9.79 -9.76 1.81
CA PHE A 124 -10.04 -11.20 1.80
C PHE A 124 -9.38 -11.83 0.58
N VAL A 125 -8.80 -13.01 0.76
CA VAL A 125 -8.33 -13.86 -0.33
C VAL A 125 -9.05 -15.20 -0.24
N ASP A 126 -9.77 -15.57 -1.30
CA ASP A 126 -10.68 -16.73 -1.35
C ASP A 126 -11.53 -16.86 -0.08
N ASP A 127 -12.23 -15.78 0.27
CA ASP A 127 -13.12 -15.66 1.43
C ASP A 127 -12.46 -15.78 2.83
N ILE A 128 -11.14 -15.91 2.89
CA ILE A 128 -10.37 -15.86 4.15
C ILE A 128 -9.75 -14.47 4.32
N ILE A 129 -9.93 -13.87 5.49
CA ILE A 129 -9.41 -12.53 5.79
C ILE A 129 -7.87 -12.55 5.86
N VAL A 130 -7.22 -11.49 5.34
CA VAL A 130 -5.76 -11.40 5.32
C VAL A 130 -5.19 -11.27 6.74
N GLY A 131 -5.70 -10.31 7.51
CA GLY A 131 -5.30 -10.07 8.89
C GLY A 131 -6.49 -9.70 9.76
N CYS A 132 -6.35 -9.83 11.08
CA CYS A 132 -7.35 -9.32 12.01
C CYS A 132 -6.71 -9.00 13.37
N HIS A 133 -7.49 -8.40 14.27
CA HIS A 133 -7.06 -8.28 15.67
C HIS A 133 -6.86 -9.68 16.28
N TRP A 134 -5.76 -9.84 17.03
CA TRP A 134 -5.31 -11.12 17.55
C TRP A 134 -6.30 -11.91 18.41
N SER A 135 -7.18 -11.21 19.11
CA SER A 135 -8.25 -11.84 19.90
C SER A 135 -9.23 -12.67 19.06
N PHE A 136 -9.12 -12.63 17.73
CA PHE A 136 -9.95 -13.39 16.81
C PHE A 136 -9.22 -14.53 16.11
N TYR A 137 -7.90 -14.66 16.25
CA TYR A 137 -7.08 -15.60 15.49
C TYR A 137 -7.55 -17.05 15.58
N ASP A 138 -7.89 -17.53 16.78
CA ASP A 138 -8.36 -18.91 16.96
C ASP A 138 -9.65 -19.20 16.18
N ARG A 139 -10.51 -18.17 16.01
CA ARG A 139 -11.79 -18.28 15.33
C ARG A 139 -11.68 -18.05 13.83
N THR A 140 -10.95 -17.02 13.40
CA THR A 140 -10.93 -16.57 12.00
C THR A 140 -9.80 -17.17 11.20
N LYS A 141 -8.73 -17.62 11.85
CA LYS A 141 -7.53 -18.21 11.22
C LYS A 141 -7.10 -17.38 9.99
N PRO A 142 -6.77 -16.09 10.17
CA PRO A 142 -6.44 -15.21 9.05
C PRO A 142 -5.22 -15.76 8.29
N TRP A 143 -5.06 -15.31 7.05
CA TRP A 143 -3.91 -15.71 6.25
C TRP A 143 -2.56 -15.36 6.88
N ILE A 144 -2.49 -14.20 7.55
CA ILE A 144 -1.28 -13.66 8.16
C ILE A 144 -1.56 -13.33 9.63
N SER A 145 -0.62 -13.70 10.50
CA SER A 145 -0.55 -13.29 11.89
C SER A 145 0.75 -12.55 12.16
N ASN A 146 0.65 -11.40 12.82
CA ASN A 146 1.76 -10.50 13.11
C ASN A 146 2.14 -10.47 14.60
N ILE A 147 1.66 -11.42 15.41
CA ILE A 147 2.08 -11.56 16.81
C ILE A 147 3.28 -12.47 16.94
N SER A 148 4.35 -11.99 17.56
CA SER A 148 5.64 -12.69 17.70
C SER A 148 5.55 -14.12 18.26
N SER A 149 4.63 -14.38 19.20
CA SER A 149 4.46 -15.72 19.78
C SER A 149 3.63 -16.68 18.92
N VAL A 150 2.92 -16.19 17.92
CA VAL A 150 2.06 -16.98 17.04
C VAL A 150 2.08 -16.39 15.62
N ALA A 151 3.26 -16.10 15.07
CA ALA A 151 3.39 -15.48 13.76
C ALA A 151 3.31 -16.53 12.65
N TRP A 152 2.58 -16.24 11.58
CA TRP A 152 2.56 -17.04 10.37
C TRP A 152 2.22 -16.18 9.16
N ASP A 153 2.63 -16.62 7.98
CA ASP A 153 2.24 -16.05 6.70
C ASP A 153 1.99 -17.20 5.73
N ASN A 154 0.73 -17.55 5.56
CA ASN A 154 0.30 -18.54 4.58
C ASN A 154 -0.12 -17.89 3.25
N LEU A 155 -0.22 -16.55 3.20
CA LEU A 155 -0.69 -15.86 2.00
C LEU A 155 0.40 -15.78 0.94
N THR A 156 1.62 -15.45 1.37
CA THR A 156 2.72 -15.14 0.46
C THR A 156 2.95 -16.29 -0.52
N ASP A 157 3.16 -17.51 -0.02
CA ASP A 157 3.37 -18.69 -0.88
C ASP A 157 2.11 -19.04 -1.70
N TYR A 158 0.93 -18.80 -1.13
CA TYR A 158 -0.34 -19.09 -1.78
C TYR A 158 -0.50 -18.28 -3.08
N ILE A 159 -0.26 -16.96 -3.04
CA ILE A 159 -0.48 -16.08 -4.18
C ILE A 159 0.77 -15.75 -5.00
N TYR A 160 1.97 -16.04 -4.50
CA TYR A 160 3.22 -15.80 -5.24
C TYR A 160 3.18 -16.46 -6.63
N GLY A 161 3.60 -15.72 -7.64
CA GLY A 161 3.63 -16.15 -9.04
C GLY A 161 2.26 -16.13 -9.74
N SER A 162 1.18 -15.81 -9.04
CA SER A 162 -0.13 -15.64 -9.67
C SER A 162 -0.15 -14.41 -10.57
N VAL A 163 -0.97 -14.45 -11.62
CA VAL A 163 -1.09 -13.39 -12.62
C VAL A 163 -2.46 -12.75 -12.53
N ILE A 164 -2.56 -11.43 -12.55
CA ILE A 164 -3.85 -10.73 -12.61
C ILE A 164 -4.48 -10.99 -13.99
N VAL A 165 -5.62 -11.65 -14.02
CA VAL A 165 -6.34 -11.95 -15.28
C VAL A 165 -7.57 -11.09 -15.50
N ASP A 166 -8.17 -10.60 -14.42
CA ASP A 166 -9.34 -9.72 -14.49
C ASP A 166 -9.49 -8.94 -13.17
N TYR A 167 -10.38 -7.95 -13.15
CA TYR A 167 -10.77 -7.25 -11.93
C TYR A 167 -12.19 -6.68 -12.02
N ILE A 168 -12.80 -6.45 -10.86
CA ILE A 168 -14.11 -5.81 -10.73
C ILE A 168 -13.96 -4.63 -9.78
N LEU A 169 -14.29 -3.44 -10.27
CA LEU A 169 -14.33 -2.23 -9.45
C LEU A 169 -15.78 -1.78 -9.25
N LYS A 170 -16.15 -1.58 -7.99
CA LYS A 170 -17.41 -1.00 -7.54
C LYS A 170 -17.11 0.09 -6.51
N GLU A 171 -18.13 0.85 -6.13
CA GLU A 171 -18.00 1.98 -5.19
C GLU A 171 -17.24 1.63 -3.91
N ASP A 172 -17.56 0.50 -3.29
CA ASP A 172 -17.05 0.07 -1.98
C ASP A 172 -16.27 -1.26 -2.04
N THR A 173 -15.95 -1.74 -3.24
CA THR A 173 -15.29 -3.03 -3.45
C THR A 173 -14.40 -3.00 -4.67
N PHE A 174 -13.18 -3.48 -4.50
CA PHE A 174 -12.26 -3.74 -5.58
C PHE A 174 -11.87 -5.22 -5.48
N LYS A 175 -12.17 -6.00 -6.51
CA LYS A 175 -11.82 -7.42 -6.60
C LYS A 175 -10.78 -7.59 -7.69
N LEU A 176 -9.64 -8.19 -7.37
CA LEU A 176 -8.72 -8.74 -8.36
C LEU A 176 -9.01 -10.23 -8.53
N ILE A 177 -8.96 -10.70 -9.76
CA ILE A 177 -9.01 -12.11 -10.11
C ILE A 177 -7.61 -12.49 -10.58
N LEU A 178 -6.95 -13.30 -9.78
CA LEU A 178 -5.62 -13.82 -10.07
C LEU A 178 -5.74 -15.24 -10.61
N LYS A 179 -4.83 -15.65 -11.49
CA LYS A 179 -4.70 -17.01 -11.97
C LYS A 179 -3.35 -17.57 -11.54
N LYS A 180 -3.36 -18.75 -10.93
CA LYS A 180 -2.16 -19.53 -10.63
C LYS A 180 -2.45 -20.97 -11.05
N ASP A 181 -1.62 -21.47 -11.96
CA ASP A 181 -1.87 -22.73 -12.65
C ASP A 181 -3.28 -22.71 -13.30
N ASP A 182 -4.15 -23.66 -12.96
CA ASP A 182 -5.53 -23.74 -13.43
C ASP A 182 -6.57 -23.21 -12.42
N LYS A 183 -6.12 -22.57 -11.34
CA LYS A 183 -6.99 -22.03 -10.30
C LYS A 183 -7.11 -20.51 -10.38
N ASN A 184 -8.34 -20.03 -10.26
CA ASN A 184 -8.60 -18.62 -9.97
C ASN A 184 -8.56 -18.36 -8.47
N ILE A 185 -7.93 -17.26 -8.08
CA ILE A 185 -7.83 -16.75 -6.71
C ILE A 185 -8.48 -15.37 -6.71
N GLU A 186 -9.41 -15.12 -5.80
CA GLU A 186 -10.06 -13.83 -5.65
C GLU A 186 -9.41 -13.03 -4.51
N VAL A 187 -8.94 -11.82 -4.81
CA VAL A 187 -8.48 -10.86 -3.80
C VAL A 187 -9.46 -9.70 -3.72
N ASN A 188 -10.15 -9.57 -2.59
CA ASN A 188 -11.20 -8.60 -2.37
C ASN A 188 -10.74 -7.52 -1.38
N PHE A 189 -10.62 -6.30 -1.86
CA PHE A 189 -10.45 -5.09 -1.06
C PHE A 189 -11.83 -4.50 -0.78
N LEU A 190 -12.15 -4.26 0.49
CA LEU A 190 -13.50 -3.92 0.91
C LEU A 190 -13.49 -2.65 1.76
N ARG A 191 -14.52 -1.81 1.64
CA ARG A 191 -14.78 -0.77 2.64
C ARG A 191 -15.26 -1.39 3.95
N ASN A 192 -16.13 -2.38 3.85
CA ASN A 192 -16.74 -3.08 4.97
C ASN A 192 -17.36 -4.41 4.51
N ASP A 193 -17.48 -5.38 5.42
CA ASP A 193 -18.10 -6.69 5.18
C ASP A 193 -18.49 -7.36 6.51
N ASP A 194 -19.63 -8.04 6.56
CA ASP A 194 -20.15 -8.68 7.79
C ASP A 194 -19.26 -9.82 8.29
N ARG A 195 -18.41 -10.41 7.43
CA ARG A 195 -17.43 -11.43 7.79
C ARG A 195 -16.25 -10.87 8.59
N ILE A 196 -16.03 -9.56 8.57
CA ILE A 196 -14.93 -8.94 9.31
C ILE A 196 -15.17 -9.13 10.82
N PRO A 197 -14.26 -9.79 11.56
CA PRO A 197 -14.45 -10.10 12.96
C PRO A 197 -14.37 -8.84 13.82
N ARG A 198 -15.29 -8.72 14.78
CA ARG A 198 -15.44 -7.50 15.60
C ARG A 198 -15.68 -7.81 17.07
N LYS A 199 -15.25 -6.89 17.93
CA LYS A 199 -15.74 -6.80 19.31
C LYS A 199 -17.12 -6.11 19.25
N ALA A 200 -18.03 -6.44 20.15
CA ALA A 200 -19.37 -5.84 20.18
C ALA A 200 -19.28 -4.30 20.14
N GLY A 201 -19.97 -3.65 19.19
CA GLY A 201 -19.89 -2.20 18.97
C GLY A 201 -20.07 -1.75 17.51
N ARG A 202 -19.81 -0.47 17.22
CA ARG A 202 -20.06 0.14 15.90
C ARG A 202 -19.19 -0.46 14.77
N PHE A 203 -19.79 -0.54 13.59
CA PHE A 203 -19.15 -0.87 12.32
C PHE A 203 -18.07 0.18 12.00
N ARG A 204 -16.80 -0.21 11.96
CA ARG A 204 -15.73 0.68 11.49
C ARG A 204 -15.46 0.38 10.02
N ASN A 205 -16.07 1.15 9.13
CA ASN A 205 -15.67 1.20 7.73
C ASN A 205 -14.17 1.54 7.64
N ALA A 206 -13.47 0.99 6.65
CA ALA A 206 -12.09 1.35 6.33
C ALA A 206 -11.92 2.87 6.11
N TYR A 207 -12.93 3.48 5.49
CA TYR A 207 -13.05 4.93 5.28
C TYR A 207 -14.52 5.39 5.37
N LYS A 208 -14.72 6.67 5.73
CA LYS A 208 -16.06 7.24 5.98
C LYS A 208 -16.74 7.74 4.71
N GLN A 209 -15.99 8.38 3.81
CA GLN A 209 -16.47 9.03 2.59
C GLN A 209 -15.51 8.72 1.44
N GLY A 210 -15.98 8.90 0.20
CA GLY A 210 -15.23 8.57 -1.01
C GLY A 210 -15.55 7.16 -1.52
N THR A 211 -14.88 6.79 -2.61
CA THR A 211 -14.99 5.48 -3.27
C THR A 211 -13.68 4.73 -3.16
N ILE A 212 -13.71 3.40 -3.26
CA ILE A 212 -12.55 2.57 -2.93
C ILE A 212 -11.32 2.85 -3.81
N ASP A 213 -11.54 3.24 -5.07
CA ASP A 213 -10.52 3.60 -6.04
C ASP A 213 -9.72 4.86 -5.66
N GLU A 214 -10.23 5.70 -4.75
CA GLU A 214 -9.49 6.82 -4.15
C GLU A 214 -8.46 6.36 -3.11
N PHE A 215 -8.57 5.11 -2.67
CA PHE A 215 -7.68 4.46 -1.70
C PHE A 215 -6.84 3.34 -2.31
N ILE A 216 -7.00 3.05 -3.62
CA ILE A 216 -6.10 2.13 -4.34
C ILE A 216 -5.07 2.96 -5.09
N VAL A 217 -3.80 2.81 -4.72
CA VAL A 217 -2.69 3.57 -5.29
C VAL A 217 -1.57 2.66 -5.78
N PHE A 218 -0.79 3.16 -6.72
CA PHE A 218 0.44 2.53 -7.16
C PHE A 218 1.64 3.13 -6.45
N GLN A 219 2.48 2.26 -5.87
CA GLN A 219 3.65 2.64 -5.08
C GLN A 219 4.88 1.91 -5.62
N HIS A 220 5.82 2.65 -6.22
CA HIS A 220 7.15 2.13 -6.55
C HIS A 220 7.76 1.37 -5.36
N LYS A 221 8.39 0.21 -5.61
CA LYS A 221 8.79 -0.71 -4.53
C LYS A 221 9.75 -0.14 -3.49
N GLU A 222 10.56 0.83 -3.89
CA GLU A 222 11.55 1.52 -3.03
C GLU A 222 11.00 2.82 -2.41
N ALA A 223 9.76 3.20 -2.72
CA ALA A 223 9.15 4.43 -2.25
C ALA A 223 8.22 4.19 -1.06
N THR A 224 7.94 5.23 -0.29
CA THR A 224 7.16 5.22 0.94
C THR A 224 5.99 6.18 0.83
N LEU A 225 4.78 5.68 1.14
CA LEU A 225 3.58 6.49 1.36
C LEU A 225 3.59 7.00 2.81
N ILE A 226 3.38 8.28 3.00
CA ILE A 226 3.45 8.93 4.32
C ILE A 226 2.09 9.51 4.65
N VAL A 227 1.64 9.24 5.87
CA VAL A 227 0.37 9.70 6.46
C VAL A 227 0.61 10.61 7.65
#